data_AF-A0A7Z9YX07-F1
#
_entry.id   AF-A0A7Z9YX07-F1
#
_cell.length_a   1.000
_cell.length_b   1.000
_cell.length_c   1.000
_cell.angle_alpha   90.00
_cell.angle_beta   90.00
_cell.angle_gamma   90.00
#
_symmetry.space_group_name_H-M   'P 1'
#
loop_
_entity.id
_entity.type
_entity.pdbx_description
1 polymer ?
#
loop_
_entity_poly.entity_id
_entity_poly.type
_entity_poly.pdbx_seq_one_letter_code
_entity_poly.pdbx_strand_id
1 'polypeptide(L)'
;MCVPLLRFTKLSDLNHRVARIFLTLFFILMVPSTFALACPEGELYWATENYLDQTFLYDPVEDYQGAVAALDYACQQYYGSNYEYFQIDSSANNFPAQKGGWCYYHTIVGPMPGVYYTAYLYCNEVKRDMFDDYSPCEALTPPLDKNKNLGKPPCPPS
;
A
#
# COMPACT_ATOMS: atom_id res chain seq x y z
N MET A 1 25.12 0.60 -73.65
CA MET A 1 25.44 0.11 -72.29
C MET A 1 25.01 1.17 -71.29
N CYS A 2 24.13 0.83 -70.35
CA CYS A 2 23.87 1.60 -69.11
C CYS A 2 23.26 0.62 -68.10
N VAL A 3 23.88 0.49 -66.94
CA VAL A 3 23.52 -0.42 -65.83
C VAL A 3 22.66 0.35 -64.82
N PRO A 4 21.58 -0.23 -64.24
CA PRO A 4 20.82 0.45 -63.20
C PRO A 4 21.45 0.27 -61.81
N LEU A 5 21.50 1.36 -61.05
CA LEU A 5 21.85 1.43 -59.64
C LEU A 5 20.74 0.80 -58.78
N LEU A 6 21.08 -0.20 -57.95
CA LEU A 6 20.19 -0.74 -56.92
C LEU A 6 20.39 -0.01 -55.59
N ARG A 7 19.28 0.43 -55.04
CA ARG A 7 19.11 1.30 -53.86
C ARG A 7 19.23 0.48 -52.56
N PHE A 8 20.30 0.70 -51.78
CA PHE A 8 20.46 0.13 -50.43
C PHE A 8 19.83 1.04 -49.38
N THR A 9 18.57 0.79 -48.96
CA THR A 9 17.95 1.54 -47.86
C THR A 9 17.14 0.66 -46.88
N LYS A 10 17.39 -0.65 -46.80
CA LYS A 10 16.54 -1.56 -46.00
C LYS A 10 17.18 -2.18 -44.74
N LEU A 11 18.45 -1.85 -44.44
CA LEU A 11 19.18 -2.43 -43.31
C LEU A 11 19.13 -1.57 -42.03
N SER A 12 18.82 -0.27 -42.11
CA SER A 12 18.78 0.62 -40.94
C SER A 12 17.52 0.47 -40.08
N ASP A 13 16.38 0.13 -40.68
CA ASP A 13 15.09 0.03 -39.96
C ASP A 13 14.99 -1.19 -39.05
N LEU A 14 15.66 -2.30 -39.40
CA LEU A 14 15.61 -3.53 -38.61
C LEU A 14 16.38 -3.37 -37.30
N ASN A 15 17.56 -2.74 -37.35
CA ASN A 15 18.39 -2.47 -36.17
C ASN A 15 17.72 -1.52 -35.17
N HIS A 16 16.89 -0.58 -35.65
CA HIS A 16 16.21 0.36 -34.78
C HIS A 16 15.01 -0.26 -34.03
N ARG A 17 14.29 -1.20 -34.67
CA ARG A 17 13.19 -1.93 -34.03
C ARG A 17 13.70 -2.90 -32.96
N VAL A 18 14.78 -3.62 -33.25
CA VAL A 18 15.39 -4.55 -32.29
C VAL A 18 15.96 -3.79 -31.09
N ALA A 19 16.64 -2.66 -31.32
CA ALA A 19 17.16 -1.81 -30.25
C ALA A 19 16.05 -1.28 -29.33
N ARG A 20 14.89 -0.88 -29.87
CA ARG A 20 13.74 -0.43 -29.06
C ARG A 20 13.17 -1.56 -28.20
N ILE A 21 13.01 -2.76 -28.75
CA ILE A 21 12.51 -3.93 -27.99
C ILE A 21 13.47 -4.24 -26.84
N PHE A 22 14.77 -4.29 -27.11
CA PHE A 22 15.80 -4.52 -26.10
C PHE A 22 15.79 -3.46 -24.99
N LEU A 23 15.65 -2.19 -25.35
CA LEU A 23 15.61 -1.09 -24.37
C LEU A 23 14.37 -1.21 -23.47
N THR A 24 13.21 -1.52 -24.06
CA THR A 24 11.95 -1.68 -23.30
C THR A 24 12.04 -2.87 -22.33
N LEU A 25 12.60 -3.99 -22.77
CA LEU A 25 12.82 -5.18 -21.94
C LEU A 25 13.83 -4.93 -20.82
N PHE A 26 14.89 -4.18 -21.10
CA PHE A 26 15.89 -3.80 -20.11
C PHE A 26 15.30 -2.90 -19.01
N PHE A 27 14.44 -1.94 -19.38
CA PHE A 27 13.74 -1.11 -18.39
C PHE A 27 12.78 -1.92 -17.54
N ILE A 28 12.04 -2.88 -18.11
CA ILE A 28 11.13 -3.75 -17.34
C ILE A 28 11.90 -4.64 -16.35
N LEU A 29 13.07 -5.15 -16.74
CA LEU A 29 13.92 -6.01 -15.88
C LEU A 29 14.71 -5.24 -14.81
N MET A 30 14.92 -3.93 -15.01
CA MET A 30 15.65 -3.06 -14.07
C MET A 30 14.73 -2.36 -13.07
N VAL A 31 13.40 -2.50 -13.15
CA VAL A 31 12.50 -2.03 -12.09
C VAL A 31 12.63 -3.02 -10.92
N PRO A 32 13.18 -2.61 -9.76
CA PRO A 32 13.27 -3.49 -8.61
C PRO A 32 11.85 -3.88 -8.17
N SER A 33 11.53 -5.16 -8.24
CA SER A 33 10.23 -5.76 -7.91
C SER A 33 9.96 -5.84 -6.40
N THR A 34 10.43 -4.88 -5.61
CA THR A 34 10.27 -4.89 -4.16
C THR A 34 9.58 -3.63 -3.69
N PHE A 35 8.28 -3.53 -3.99
CA PHE A 35 7.37 -2.83 -3.08
C PHE A 35 7.15 -3.77 -1.89
N ALA A 36 8.14 -3.87 -1.01
CA ALA A 36 7.88 -4.36 0.34
C ALA A 36 7.04 -3.27 0.99
N LEU A 37 5.74 -3.54 1.13
CA LEU A 37 4.81 -2.72 1.89
C LEU A 37 5.35 -2.63 3.32
N ALA A 38 5.84 -1.46 3.69
CA ALA A 38 6.27 -1.21 5.06
C ALA A 38 5.03 -0.75 5.83
N CYS A 39 4.30 -1.71 6.40
CA CYS A 39 3.41 -1.41 7.51
C CYS A 39 4.26 -0.74 8.61
N PRO A 40 3.77 0.32 9.27
CA PRO A 40 4.55 1.01 10.29
C PRO A 40 4.69 0.09 11.52
N GLU A 41 5.81 -0.62 11.60
CA GLU A 41 6.13 -1.51 12.72
C GLU A 41 6.24 -0.73 14.02
N GLY A 42 5.63 -1.25 15.09
CA GLY A 42 5.62 -0.61 16.40
C GLY A 42 4.73 0.64 16.50
N GLU A 43 3.90 0.92 15.50
CA GLU A 43 2.94 2.01 15.54
C GLU A 43 1.50 1.50 15.35
N LEU A 44 0.55 2.17 15.99
CA LEU A 44 -0.87 1.93 15.78
C LEU A 44 -1.31 2.65 14.50
N TYR A 45 -2.07 1.96 13.66
CA TYR A 45 -2.59 2.53 12.43
C TYR A 45 -3.99 2.03 12.10
N TRP A 46 -4.75 2.87 11.43
CA TRP A 46 -6.05 2.59 10.86
C TRP A 46 -5.91 2.09 9.44
N ALA A 47 -6.67 1.04 9.11
CA ALA A 47 -6.83 0.54 7.75
C ALA A 47 -8.21 -0.09 7.57
N THR A 48 -8.64 -0.22 6.33
CA THR A 48 -9.82 -1.02 5.98
C THR A 48 -9.36 -2.40 5.49
N GLU A 49 -10.16 -3.45 5.73
CA GLU A 49 -9.76 -4.83 5.37
C GLU A 49 -9.52 -5.01 3.86
N ASN A 50 -10.16 -4.18 3.04
CA ASN A 50 -10.00 -4.20 1.59
C ASN A 50 -8.75 -3.47 1.08
N TYR A 51 -8.16 -2.60 1.90
CA TYR A 51 -7.07 -1.70 1.52
C TYR A 51 -6.02 -1.63 2.65
N LEU A 52 -5.49 -2.79 3.05
CA LEU A 52 -4.47 -2.91 4.11
C LEU A 52 -3.12 -2.31 3.72
N ASP A 53 -2.90 -2.10 2.42
CA ASP A 53 -1.73 -1.43 1.86
C ASP A 53 -1.74 0.08 2.09
N GLN A 54 -2.91 0.66 2.40
CA GLN A 54 -3.05 2.07 2.72
C GLN A 54 -3.37 2.26 4.21
N THR A 55 -2.33 2.57 4.99
CA THR A 55 -2.40 2.74 6.43
C THR A 55 -2.39 4.22 6.84
N PHE A 56 -3.11 4.56 7.91
CA PHE A 56 -3.17 5.92 8.46
C PHE A 56 -2.85 5.87 9.95
N LEU A 57 -1.83 6.60 10.40
CA LEU A 57 -1.38 6.52 11.80
C LEU A 57 -2.49 6.91 12.79
N TYR A 58 -2.49 6.25 13.93
CA TYR A 58 -3.34 6.58 15.06
C TYR A 58 -2.75 7.80 15.80
N ASP A 59 -3.58 8.81 16.02
CA ASP A 59 -3.25 9.97 16.85
C ASP A 59 -4.11 9.93 18.13
N PRO A 60 -3.52 9.87 19.34
CA PRO A 60 -4.27 9.87 20.60
C PRO A 60 -4.90 11.23 20.95
N VAL A 61 -4.62 12.29 20.19
CA VAL A 61 -5.30 13.60 20.32
C VAL A 61 -6.54 13.65 19.43
N GLU A 62 -6.46 13.02 18.26
CA GLU A 62 -7.52 12.99 17.25
C GLU A 62 -7.93 11.53 16.94
N ASP A 63 -8.49 10.86 17.94
CA ASP A 63 -8.68 9.39 18.00
C ASP A 63 -9.21 8.72 16.72
N TYR A 64 -10.05 9.42 15.96
CA TYR A 64 -10.69 8.88 14.74
C TYR A 64 -10.23 9.51 13.43
N GLN A 65 -9.32 10.49 13.44
CA GLN A 65 -8.94 11.17 12.19
C GLN A 65 -8.33 10.18 11.18
N GLY A 66 -7.44 9.30 11.64
CA GLY A 66 -6.88 8.24 10.82
C GLY A 66 -7.95 7.26 10.30
N ALA A 67 -8.96 6.94 11.12
CA ALA A 67 -10.08 6.09 10.71
C ALA A 67 -10.90 6.74 9.59
N VAL A 68 -11.16 8.05 9.70
CA VAL A 68 -11.89 8.81 8.67
C VAL A 68 -11.11 8.84 7.36
N ALA A 69 -9.80 9.06 7.42
CA ALA A 69 -8.95 9.03 6.23
C ALA A 69 -8.92 7.65 5.56
N ALA A 70 -8.88 6.57 6.35
CA ALA A 70 -8.97 5.20 5.83
C ALA A 70 -10.29 4.90 5.11
N LEU A 71 -11.40 5.37 5.68
CA LEU A 71 -12.74 5.19 5.10
C LEU A 71 -12.93 6.03 3.84
N ASP A 72 -12.51 7.30 3.86
CA ASP A 72 -12.55 8.20 2.71
C ASP A 72 -11.72 7.63 1.54
N TYR A 73 -10.51 7.13 1.82
CA TYR A 73 -9.69 6.44 0.83
C TYR A 73 -10.41 5.23 0.22
N ALA A 74 -11.00 4.35 1.04
CA ALA A 74 -11.73 3.19 0.54
C ALA A 74 -12.90 3.57 -0.37
N CYS A 75 -13.64 4.64 -0.01
CA CYS A 75 -14.71 5.15 -0.85
C CYS A 75 -14.20 5.71 -2.20
N GLN A 76 -13.09 6.45 -2.17
CA GLN A 76 -12.45 6.98 -3.38
C GLN A 76 -11.94 5.86 -4.30
N GLN A 77 -11.32 4.82 -3.75
CA GLN A 77 -10.84 3.68 -4.55
C GLN A 77 -12.00 2.91 -5.19
N TYR A 78 -13.14 2.78 -4.50
CA TYR A 78 -14.28 2.02 -5.01
C TYR A 78 -15.08 2.79 -6.09
N TYR A 79 -15.41 4.06 -5.84
CA TYR A 79 -16.27 4.85 -6.73
C TYR A 79 -15.51 5.73 -7.74
N GLY A 80 -14.22 5.95 -7.52
CA GLY A 80 -13.39 6.80 -8.37
C GLY A 80 -13.97 8.20 -8.53
N SER A 81 -14.13 8.65 -9.77
CA SER A 81 -14.70 9.97 -10.09
C SER A 81 -16.16 10.15 -9.69
N ASN A 82 -16.88 9.08 -9.37
CA ASN A 82 -18.26 9.15 -8.91
C ASN A 82 -18.37 9.30 -7.39
N TYR A 83 -17.27 9.26 -6.65
CA TYR A 83 -17.29 9.49 -5.21
C TYR A 83 -17.68 10.95 -4.90
N GLU A 84 -18.57 11.15 -3.93
CA GLU A 84 -19.00 12.49 -3.52
C GLU A 84 -18.51 12.84 -2.12
N TYR A 85 -18.85 12.02 -1.13
CA TYR A 85 -18.36 12.17 0.25
C TYR A 85 -18.60 10.89 1.06
N PHE A 86 -18.01 10.85 2.25
CA PHE A 86 -18.18 9.78 3.22
C PHE A 86 -18.93 10.32 4.44
N GLN A 87 -19.85 9.50 4.98
CA GLN A 87 -20.59 9.83 6.20
C GLN A 87 -20.35 8.78 7.27
N ILE A 88 -19.81 9.22 8.40
CA ILE A 88 -19.60 8.39 9.59
C ILE A 88 -20.96 7.92 10.13
N ASP A 89 -21.04 6.62 10.43
CA ASP A 89 -22.13 6.07 11.21
C ASP A 89 -21.82 6.22 12.70
N SER A 90 -22.60 7.05 13.38
CA SER A 90 -22.44 7.32 14.81
C SER A 90 -22.83 6.15 15.71
N SER A 91 -23.47 5.11 15.17
CA SER A 91 -23.84 3.91 15.93
C SER A 91 -22.76 2.82 15.91
N ALA A 92 -21.85 2.85 14.92
CA ALA A 92 -20.73 1.92 14.78
C ALA A 92 -19.50 2.37 15.60
N ASN A 93 -19.73 2.84 16.82
CA ASN A 93 -18.73 3.41 17.72
C ASN A 93 -18.26 2.37 18.74
N ASN A 94 -17.42 1.43 18.31
CA ASN A 94 -16.61 0.65 19.23
C ASN A 94 -15.28 1.38 19.39
N PHE A 95 -15.29 2.45 20.19
CA PHE A 95 -14.08 3.19 20.53
C PHE A 95 -13.08 2.26 21.19
N PRO A 96 -11.78 2.33 20.85
CA PRO A 96 -11.08 2.95 19.73
C PRO A 96 -10.71 1.93 18.63
N ALA A 97 -11.17 0.68 18.68
CA ALA A 97 -10.69 -0.36 17.76
C ALA A 97 -11.37 -0.33 16.38
N GLN A 98 -12.53 0.32 16.24
CA GLN A 98 -13.34 0.23 15.04
C GLN A 98 -14.14 1.51 14.76
N LYS A 99 -14.24 1.88 13.48
CA LYS A 99 -15.13 2.93 12.99
C LYS A 99 -15.75 2.55 11.65
N GLY A 100 -17.04 2.86 11.46
CA GLY A 100 -17.72 2.58 10.19
C GLY A 100 -18.48 3.77 9.62
N GLY A 101 -18.84 3.67 8.35
CA GLY A 101 -19.69 4.65 7.68
C GLY A 101 -19.99 4.33 6.22
N TRP A 102 -20.82 5.17 5.62
CA TRP A 102 -21.35 4.99 4.27
C TRP A 102 -20.61 5.89 3.28
N CYS A 103 -20.23 5.31 2.14
CA CYS A 103 -19.80 6.08 0.98
C CYS A 103 -21.01 6.62 0.25
N TYR A 104 -21.00 7.91 -0.10
CA TYR A 104 -21.97 8.51 -0.99
C TYR A 104 -21.34 8.75 -2.35
N TYR A 105 -22.10 8.44 -3.39
CA TYR A 105 -21.66 8.61 -4.77
C TYR A 105 -22.65 9.48 -5.54
N HIS A 106 -22.11 10.17 -6.52
CA HIS A 106 -22.84 11.13 -7.34
C HIS A 106 -23.82 10.42 -8.28
N THR A 107 -25.06 10.90 -8.29
CA THR A 107 -26.08 10.50 -9.26
C THR A 107 -26.81 11.73 -9.81
N ILE A 108 -27.57 11.54 -10.88
CA ILE A 108 -28.33 12.60 -11.56
C ILE A 108 -29.34 13.29 -10.62
N VAL A 109 -29.82 12.57 -9.59
CA VAL A 109 -30.81 13.08 -8.62
C VAL A 109 -30.20 13.50 -7.28
N GLY A 110 -28.86 13.49 -7.17
CA GLY A 110 -28.10 13.82 -5.96
C GLY A 110 -27.31 12.64 -5.38
N PRO A 111 -26.51 12.87 -4.33
CA PRO A 111 -25.73 11.82 -3.68
C PRO A 111 -26.63 10.71 -3.12
N MET A 112 -26.29 9.46 -3.43
CA MET A 112 -26.97 8.28 -2.89
C MET A 112 -26.04 7.47 -1.98
N PRO A 113 -26.56 6.84 -0.91
CA PRO A 113 -25.77 5.95 -0.08
C PRO A 113 -25.38 4.72 -0.90
N GLY A 114 -24.11 4.36 -0.79
CA GLY A 114 -23.48 3.27 -1.51
C GLY A 114 -23.01 2.17 -0.56
N VAL A 115 -21.75 1.75 -0.75
CA VAL A 115 -21.10 0.73 0.09
C VAL A 115 -20.81 1.27 1.49
N TYR A 116 -20.93 0.39 2.48
CA TYR A 116 -20.49 0.63 3.86
C TYR A 116 -19.09 0.06 4.06
N TYR A 117 -18.17 0.86 4.59
CA TYR A 117 -16.84 0.39 4.99
C TYR A 117 -16.65 0.49 6.49
N THR A 118 -15.72 -0.33 6.98
CA THR A 118 -15.24 -0.28 8.36
C THR A 118 -13.72 -0.18 8.36
N ALA A 119 -13.21 0.79 9.11
CA ALA A 119 -11.81 0.92 9.46
C ALA A 119 -11.57 0.30 10.83
N TYR A 120 -10.47 -0.41 10.95
CA TYR A 120 -10.03 -1.05 12.18
C TYR A 120 -8.64 -0.56 12.56
N LEU A 121 -8.36 -0.60 13.85
CA LEU A 121 -7.04 -0.32 14.37
C LEU A 121 -6.16 -1.58 14.27
N TYR A 122 -4.92 -1.42 13.82
CA TYR A 122 -3.93 -2.47 13.66
C TYR A 122 -2.64 -2.11 14.39
N CYS A 123 -1.91 -3.14 14.81
CA CYS A 123 -0.53 -3.06 15.28
C CYS A 123 0.25 -4.23 14.66
N ASN A 124 1.33 -3.95 13.94
CA ASN A 124 2.15 -4.99 13.29
C ASN A 124 1.30 -5.99 12.47
N GLU A 125 0.38 -5.49 11.64
CA GLU A 125 -0.57 -6.30 10.82
C GLU A 125 -1.62 -7.09 11.61
N VAL A 126 -1.61 -7.01 12.93
CA VAL A 126 -2.61 -7.63 13.80
C VAL A 126 -3.70 -6.62 14.12
N LYS A 127 -4.94 -6.98 13.75
CA LYS A 127 -6.15 -6.23 14.11
C LYS A 127 -6.30 -6.20 15.63
N ARG A 128 -6.51 -5.01 16.20
CA ARG A 128 -6.77 -4.84 17.63
C ARG A 128 -8.20 -5.22 17.96
N ASP A 129 -8.35 -5.95 19.07
CA ASP A 129 -9.65 -6.23 19.66
C ASP A 129 -10.11 -5.04 20.51
N MET A 130 -11.43 -4.85 20.58
CA MET A 130 -12.12 -3.76 21.30
C MET A 130 -11.86 -3.72 22.82
N PHE A 131 -11.14 -4.69 23.39
CA PHE A 131 -10.85 -4.77 24.83
C PHE A 131 -9.39 -4.45 25.16
N ASP A 132 -8.55 -4.21 24.15
CA ASP A 132 -7.09 -4.16 24.28
C ASP A 132 -6.50 -2.75 24.03
N ASP A 133 -7.33 -1.72 24.19
CA ASP A 133 -7.07 -0.34 23.78
C ASP A 133 -5.91 0.33 24.54
N TYR A 134 -5.53 -0.25 25.68
CA TYR A 134 -4.47 0.26 26.54
C TYR A 134 -3.14 -0.47 26.34
N SER A 135 -3.10 -1.57 25.56
CA SER A 135 -1.82 -2.22 25.35
C SER A 135 -1.01 -1.49 24.29
N PRO A 136 0.26 -1.16 24.59
CA PRO A 136 1.11 -0.47 23.63
C PRO A 136 1.31 -1.32 22.37
N CYS A 137 1.51 -0.65 21.23
CA CYS A 137 2.04 -1.33 20.05
C CYS A 137 3.56 -1.41 20.19
N GLU A 138 4.08 -2.59 20.49
CA GLU A 138 5.53 -2.79 20.59
C GLU A 138 6.09 -3.18 19.23
N ALA A 139 7.26 -2.64 18.89
CA ALA A 139 7.98 -3.08 17.70
C ALA A 139 8.33 -4.57 17.82
N LEU A 140 8.17 -5.31 16.72
CA LEU A 140 8.57 -6.71 16.68
C LEU A 140 10.07 -6.81 16.93
N THR A 141 10.47 -7.33 18.09
CA THR A 141 11.90 -7.56 18.35
C THR A 141 12.36 -8.69 17.42
N PRO A 142 13.36 -8.48 16.56
CA PRO A 142 13.83 -9.53 15.68
C PRO A 142 14.29 -10.72 16.53
N PRO A 143 13.98 -11.96 16.13
CA PRO A 143 14.39 -13.13 16.90
C PRO A 143 15.90 -13.11 17.07
N LEU A 144 16.36 -13.20 18.33
CA LEU A 144 17.77 -13.31 18.67
C LEU A 144 18.34 -14.60 18.06
N ASP A 145 19.03 -14.46 16.93
CA ASP A 145 19.80 -15.55 16.33
C ASP A 145 21.03 -15.83 17.19
N LYS A 146 20.89 -16.78 18.13
CA LYS A 146 21.97 -17.23 19.01
C LYS A 146 23.22 -17.70 18.23
N ASN A 147 23.08 -18.08 16.96
CA ASN A 147 24.19 -18.56 16.14
C ASN A 147 24.96 -17.44 15.43
N LYS A 148 24.35 -16.27 15.21
CA LYS A 148 25.04 -15.10 14.61
C LYS A 148 25.87 -14.29 15.61
N ASN A 149 25.57 -14.40 16.89
CA ASN A 149 26.29 -13.70 17.97
C ASN A 149 27.40 -14.56 18.61
N LEU A 150 27.70 -15.74 18.05
CA LEU A 150 28.94 -16.45 18.36
C LEU A 150 30.07 -15.62 17.74
N GLY A 151 30.66 -14.75 18.56
CA GLY A 151 31.77 -13.89 18.18
C GLY A 151 32.85 -14.67 17.42
N LYS A 152 33.57 -13.95 16.56
CA LYS A 152 34.65 -14.47 15.72
C LYS A 152 35.50 -15.49 16.52
N PRO A 153 35.76 -16.69 15.99
CA PRO A 153 36.53 -17.71 16.71
C PRO A 153 37.86 -17.12 17.18
N PRO A 154 38.33 -17.47 18.39
CA PRO A 154 39.58 -16.95 18.92
C PRO A 154 40.71 -17.23 17.92
N CYS A 155 41.56 -16.22 17.68
CA CYS A 155 42.72 -16.37 16.81
C CYS A 155 43.60 -17.53 17.31
N PRO A 156 44.18 -18.35 16.41
CA PRO A 156 45.06 -19.45 16.82
C PRO A 156 46.29 -18.89 17.55
N PRO A 157 46.81 -19.59 18.57
CA PRO A 157 48.03 -19.18 19.26
C PRO A 157 49.21 -19.21 18.26
N SER A 158 49.95 -18.09 18.22
CA SER A 158 51.23 -17.93 17.52
C SER A 158 52.36 -18.63 18.24
#